data_AF-A0A2N3G4M2-F1
#
_entry.id   AF-A0A2N3G4M2-F1
#
_cell.length_a   1.000
_cell.length_b   1.000
_cell.length_c   1.000
_cell.angle_alpha   90.00
_cell.angle_beta   90.00
_cell.angle_gamma   90.00
#
_symmetry.space_group_name_H-M   'P 1'
#
loop_
_entity.id
_entity.type
_entity.pdbx_description
1 polymer ?
#
loop_
_entity_poly.entity_id
_entity_poly.type
_entity_poly.pdbx_seq_one_letter_code
_entity_poly.pdbx_strand_id
1 'polypeptide(L)'
;MVRGSKKRTGKHDDGYQLEQDLEDEINLTEKAHRFAGLERFPIIYVPGYGAPPFHGLYLRSRLEVEGFDVYEADLPRLQTGDVIKSAAALAVEVQRTRYRFDAEKVNLVGHSLGGIIARYYLQKLGGWKYVHRAVYLGTPHKGVYWAVFGLATKAGRQLLPNSDLLQELNNDPSRCKNIKCLSVISNFDEMVVPHNSGILDCGYNKIVNWPIGHWGMVFSNKAIAWIVDFFDGLFDIREDFVGVNEKRDISGNGELCHEPGKRLIQKVN
;
A
#
# COMPACT_ATOMS: atom_id res chain seq x y z
N MET A 1 -41.00 59.23 -17.67
CA MET A 1 -39.90 58.77 -16.79
C MET A 1 -40.08 57.27 -16.59
N VAL A 2 -39.45 56.36 -17.34
CA VAL A 2 -38.02 56.01 -17.50
C VAL A 2 -37.43 55.27 -16.28
N ARG A 3 -37.27 53.95 -16.50
CA ARG A 3 -36.21 52.99 -16.06
C ARG A 3 -36.14 52.60 -14.56
N GLY A 4 -35.83 51.35 -14.21
CA GLY A 4 -35.38 50.24 -15.04
C GLY A 4 -35.25 48.90 -14.31
N SER A 5 -35.52 47.86 -15.07
CA SER A 5 -35.16 46.46 -14.84
C SER A 5 -33.63 46.30 -14.78
N LYS A 6 -33.15 45.45 -13.88
CA LYS A 6 -31.87 44.75 -14.03
C LYS A 6 -32.08 43.26 -13.86
N LYS A 7 -32.21 42.57 -15.00
CA LYS A 7 -31.72 41.21 -15.21
C LYS A 7 -30.20 41.19 -14.96
N ARG A 8 -29.72 40.17 -14.25
CA ARG A 8 -28.39 39.55 -14.45
C ARG A 8 -28.69 38.05 -14.61
N THR A 9 -28.94 37.55 -15.82
CA THR A 9 -27.97 36.88 -16.69
C THR A 9 -27.08 35.91 -15.93
N GLY A 10 -27.43 34.62 -15.99
CA GLY A 10 -26.51 33.53 -15.69
C GLY A 10 -25.50 33.35 -16.81
N LYS A 11 -24.34 32.80 -16.44
CA LYS A 11 -23.52 31.84 -17.21
C LYS A 11 -22.22 31.58 -16.45
N HIS A 12 -21.79 30.32 -16.51
CA HIS A 12 -20.56 29.71 -15.98
C HIS A 12 -20.72 28.95 -14.67
N ASP A 13 -21.07 27.66 -14.79
CA ASP A 13 -20.35 26.53 -14.16
C ASP A 13 -20.87 25.15 -14.62
N ASP A 14 -21.90 25.13 -15.47
CA ASP A 14 -22.56 23.89 -15.94
C ASP A 14 -21.64 22.94 -16.73
N GLY A 15 -20.54 23.41 -17.33
CA GLY A 15 -19.64 22.56 -18.13
C GLY A 15 -18.67 21.71 -17.31
N TYR A 16 -18.12 22.28 -16.24
CA TYR A 16 -17.17 21.58 -15.36
C TYR A 16 -17.87 20.56 -14.47
N GLN A 17 -19.09 20.87 -14.03
CA GLN A 17 -19.90 19.93 -13.24
C GLN A 17 -20.32 18.74 -14.09
N LEU A 18 -20.76 18.97 -15.33
CA LEU A 18 -21.17 17.90 -16.25
C LEU A 18 -20.00 17.02 -16.68
N GLU A 19 -18.82 17.60 -16.93
CA GLU A 19 -17.61 16.83 -17.24
C GLU A 19 -17.14 15.98 -16.06
N GLN A 20 -17.19 16.50 -14.83
CA GLN A 20 -16.89 15.71 -13.62
C GLN A 20 -17.92 14.61 -13.38
N ASP A 21 -19.21 14.92 -13.52
CA ASP A 21 -20.29 13.95 -13.33
C ASP A 21 -20.21 12.85 -14.41
N LEU A 22 -19.88 13.20 -15.66
CA LEU A 22 -19.67 12.25 -16.75
C LEU A 22 -18.38 11.43 -16.57
N GLU A 23 -17.28 12.04 -16.12
CA GLU A 23 -16.05 11.32 -15.78
C GLU A 23 -16.27 10.36 -14.61
N ASP A 24 -16.98 10.77 -13.58
CA ASP A 24 -17.32 9.93 -12.42
C ASP A 24 -18.26 8.78 -12.82
N GLU A 25 -19.25 9.03 -13.67
CA GLU A 25 -20.20 8.01 -14.13
C GLU A 25 -19.56 7.00 -15.10
N ILE A 26 -18.68 7.45 -16.00
CA ILE A 26 -17.87 6.60 -16.88
C ILE A 26 -16.88 5.77 -16.04
N ASN A 27 -16.22 6.39 -15.06
CA ASN A 27 -15.29 5.71 -14.15
C ASN A 27 -16.04 4.68 -13.29
N LEU A 28 -17.27 4.97 -12.84
CA LEU A 28 -18.11 4.02 -12.09
C LEU A 28 -18.56 2.82 -12.94
N THR A 29 -19.00 3.03 -14.19
CA THR A 29 -19.40 1.93 -15.08
C THR A 29 -18.19 1.10 -15.51
N GLU A 30 -17.07 1.74 -15.81
CA GLU A 30 -15.81 1.04 -16.12
C GLU A 30 -15.30 0.24 -14.91
N LYS A 31 -15.36 0.82 -13.71
CA LYS A 31 -15.04 0.12 -12.46
C LYS A 31 -15.98 -1.06 -12.24
N ALA A 32 -17.29 -0.88 -12.41
CA ALA A 32 -18.33 -1.92 -12.27
C ALA A 32 -18.13 -3.09 -13.25
N HIS A 33 -17.86 -2.81 -14.53
CA HIS A 33 -17.57 -3.85 -15.51
C HIS A 33 -16.24 -4.57 -15.23
N ARG A 34 -15.26 -3.89 -14.62
CA ARG A 34 -13.99 -4.49 -14.21
C ARG A 34 -14.11 -5.33 -12.93
N PHE A 35 -14.91 -4.91 -11.94
CA PHE A 35 -15.24 -5.72 -10.75
C PHE A 35 -15.73 -7.12 -11.13
N ALA A 36 -16.45 -7.25 -12.26
CA ALA A 36 -16.98 -8.52 -12.74
C ALA A 36 -15.90 -9.51 -13.27
N GLY A 37 -14.65 -9.08 -13.43
CA GLY A 37 -13.54 -9.92 -13.95
C GLY A 37 -12.24 -9.86 -13.14
N LEU A 38 -12.23 -9.21 -11.98
CA LEU A 38 -11.04 -9.10 -11.13
C LEU A 38 -10.87 -10.35 -10.26
N GLU A 39 -9.69 -10.97 -10.33
CA GLU A 39 -9.31 -12.02 -9.40
C GLU A 39 -9.04 -11.42 -8.01
N ARG A 40 -9.91 -11.74 -7.05
CA ARG A 40 -9.83 -11.20 -5.69
C ARG A 40 -9.36 -12.25 -4.71
N PHE A 41 -8.36 -11.88 -3.93
CA PHE A 41 -7.82 -12.69 -2.86
C PHE A 41 -8.29 -12.18 -1.49
N PRO A 42 -8.56 -13.08 -0.53
CA PRO A 42 -8.92 -12.69 0.83
C PRO A 42 -7.83 -11.84 1.47
N ILE A 43 -8.22 -10.86 2.26
CA ILE A 43 -7.34 -9.90 2.94
C ILE A 43 -7.10 -10.35 4.37
N ILE A 44 -5.84 -10.42 4.78
CA ILE A 44 -5.46 -10.54 6.19
C ILE A 44 -4.98 -9.19 6.70
N TYR A 45 -5.75 -8.61 7.61
CA TYR A 45 -5.36 -7.44 8.38
C TYR A 45 -4.44 -7.86 9.54
N VAL A 46 -3.28 -7.22 9.64
CA VAL A 46 -2.27 -7.48 10.67
C VAL A 46 -2.19 -6.26 11.60
N PRO A 47 -2.67 -6.37 12.85
CA PRO A 47 -2.72 -5.25 13.78
C PRO A 47 -1.33 -4.81 14.28
N GLY A 48 -1.27 -3.56 14.74
CA GLY A 48 -0.08 -2.92 15.28
C GLY A 48 0.24 -3.27 16.74
N TYR A 49 1.32 -2.67 17.25
CA TYR A 49 1.82 -2.89 18.62
C TYR A 49 0.76 -2.52 19.66
N GLY A 50 0.31 -3.49 20.46
CA GLY A 50 -0.65 -3.25 21.52
C GLY A 50 -2.00 -2.74 21.03
N ALA A 51 -2.36 -2.98 19.76
CA ALA A 51 -3.61 -2.48 19.20
C ALA A 51 -4.80 -2.93 20.05
N PRO A 52 -5.70 -2.00 20.43
CA PRO A 52 -6.86 -2.35 21.23
C PRO A 52 -7.82 -3.26 20.44
N PRO A 53 -8.65 -4.05 21.13
CA PRO A 53 -9.73 -4.79 20.49
C PRO A 53 -10.54 -3.87 19.57
N PHE A 54 -10.95 -4.39 18.40
CA PHE A 54 -11.74 -3.68 17.41
C PHE A 54 -11.06 -2.50 16.68
N HIS A 55 -9.78 -2.22 16.93
CA HIS A 55 -9.05 -1.16 16.21
C HIS A 55 -9.16 -1.31 14.69
N GLY A 56 -9.05 -2.54 14.17
CA GLY A 56 -9.20 -2.83 12.74
C GLY A 56 -10.63 -2.91 12.24
N LEU A 57 -11.66 -2.86 13.11
CA LEU A 57 -13.02 -3.23 12.74
C LEU A 57 -13.57 -2.36 11.61
N TYR A 58 -13.38 -1.04 11.69
CA TYR A 58 -13.87 -0.13 10.65
C TYR A 58 -13.22 -0.42 9.29
N LEU A 59 -11.88 -0.53 9.26
CA LEU A 59 -11.12 -0.86 8.06
C LEU A 59 -11.64 -2.15 7.43
N ARG A 60 -11.77 -3.20 8.24
CA ARG A 60 -12.24 -4.51 7.80
C ARG A 60 -13.66 -4.45 7.26
N SER A 61 -14.60 -3.87 8.00
CA SER A 61 -15.99 -3.75 7.55
C SER A 61 -16.13 -2.90 6.30
N ARG A 62 -15.32 -1.85 6.13
CA ARG A 62 -15.33 -1.07 4.88
C ARG A 62 -14.80 -1.89 3.72
N LEU A 63 -13.71 -2.63 3.87
CA LEU A 63 -13.18 -3.53 2.84
C LEU A 63 -14.15 -4.69 2.51
N GLU A 64 -14.89 -5.20 3.50
CA GLU A 64 -15.97 -6.19 3.30
C GLU A 64 -17.10 -5.63 2.44
N VAL A 65 -17.52 -4.37 2.69
CA VAL A 65 -18.52 -3.69 1.85
C VAL A 65 -18.02 -3.48 0.42
N GLU A 66 -16.71 -3.29 0.22
CA GLU A 66 -16.10 -3.23 -1.11
C GLU A 66 -16.01 -4.61 -1.78
N GLY A 67 -16.43 -5.69 -1.11
CA GLY A 67 -16.54 -7.04 -1.65
C GLY A 67 -15.31 -7.91 -1.44
N PHE A 68 -14.48 -7.65 -0.43
CA PHE A 68 -13.38 -8.54 -0.04
C PHE A 68 -13.76 -9.42 1.16
N ASP A 69 -13.29 -10.66 1.17
CA ASP A 69 -13.23 -11.44 2.41
C ASP A 69 -12.10 -10.93 3.28
N VAL A 70 -12.39 -10.43 4.49
CA VAL A 70 -11.39 -9.82 5.36
C VAL A 70 -11.31 -10.53 6.70
N TYR A 71 -10.08 -10.83 7.13
CA TYR A 71 -9.82 -11.46 8.42
C TYR A 71 -8.73 -10.71 9.18
N GLU A 72 -8.80 -10.70 10.50
CA GLU A 72 -7.76 -10.14 11.36
C GLU A 72 -6.86 -11.25 11.86
N ALA A 73 -5.55 -11.14 11.65
CA ALA A 73 -4.60 -12.17 12.05
C ALA A 73 -4.59 -12.38 13.56
N ASP A 74 -4.80 -13.63 14.01
CA ASP A 74 -4.65 -14.01 15.41
C ASP A 74 -3.17 -14.16 15.76
N LEU A 75 -2.59 -13.08 16.30
CA LEU A 75 -1.17 -12.99 16.62
C LEU A 75 -0.96 -12.87 18.14
N PRO A 76 0.09 -13.53 18.69
CA PRO A 76 0.25 -13.64 20.13
C PRO A 76 0.64 -12.33 20.82
N ARG A 77 0.27 -12.22 22.11
CA ARG A 77 0.73 -11.18 23.05
C ARG A 77 0.47 -9.73 22.58
N LEU A 78 -0.62 -9.49 21.83
CA LEU A 78 -0.93 -8.16 21.30
C LEU A 78 0.28 -7.53 20.58
N GLN A 79 1.05 -8.38 19.88
CA GLN A 79 2.22 -8.02 19.09
C GLN A 79 3.35 -7.35 19.90
N THR A 80 3.34 -7.43 21.24
CA THR A 80 4.46 -6.99 22.10
C THR A 80 5.63 -7.97 22.13
N GLY A 81 5.41 -9.17 21.57
CA GLY A 81 6.41 -10.24 21.49
C GLY A 81 7.54 -10.00 20.49
N ASP A 82 8.25 -11.07 20.17
CA ASP A 82 9.28 -11.06 19.13
C ASP A 82 8.64 -11.00 17.74
N VAL A 83 9.04 -10.03 16.90
CA VAL A 83 8.51 -9.85 15.54
C VAL A 83 8.71 -11.09 14.69
N ILE A 84 9.84 -11.79 14.83
CA ILE A 84 10.15 -12.99 14.07
C ILE A 84 9.14 -14.11 14.39
N LYS A 85 8.81 -14.27 15.67
CA LYS A 85 7.80 -15.25 16.10
C LYS A 85 6.40 -14.87 15.64
N SER A 86 6.07 -13.58 15.67
CA SER A 86 4.80 -13.08 15.13
C SER A 86 4.71 -13.31 13.61
N ALA A 87 5.80 -13.17 12.86
CA ALA A 87 5.83 -13.44 11.43
C ALA A 87 5.67 -14.92 11.11
N ALA A 88 6.23 -15.81 11.94
CA ALA A 88 5.97 -17.25 11.84
C ALA A 88 4.50 -17.60 12.13
N ALA A 89 3.88 -16.94 13.11
CA ALA A 89 2.44 -17.10 13.36
C ALA A 89 1.59 -16.57 12.19
N LEU A 90 1.97 -15.43 11.61
CA LEU A 90 1.32 -14.90 10.40
C LEU A 90 1.41 -15.88 9.23
N ALA A 91 2.54 -16.60 9.07
CA ALA A 91 2.66 -17.63 8.04
C ALA A 91 1.60 -18.73 8.20
N VAL A 92 1.28 -19.13 9.43
CA VAL A 92 0.22 -20.11 9.72
C VAL A 92 -1.16 -19.52 9.37
N GLU A 93 -1.42 -18.28 9.75
CA GLU A 93 -2.68 -17.58 9.42
C GLU A 93 -2.88 -17.46 7.91
N VAL A 94 -1.81 -17.17 7.15
CA VAL A 94 -1.86 -17.13 5.68
C VAL A 94 -2.28 -18.48 5.11
N GLN A 95 -1.70 -19.59 5.57
CA GLN A 95 -2.09 -20.92 5.08
C GLN A 95 -3.52 -21.28 5.47
N ARG A 96 -3.95 -20.93 6.69
CA ARG A 96 -5.32 -21.14 7.16
C ARG A 96 -6.33 -20.38 6.31
N THR A 97 -6.08 -19.11 6.02
CA THR A 97 -6.96 -18.29 5.18
C THR A 97 -7.02 -18.84 3.76
N ARG A 98 -5.87 -19.20 3.16
CA ARG A 98 -5.85 -19.82 1.82
C ARG A 98 -6.70 -21.09 1.76
N TYR A 99 -6.54 -21.98 2.74
CA TYR A 99 -7.32 -23.21 2.82
C TYR A 99 -8.82 -22.95 3.06
N ARG A 100 -9.14 -22.01 3.95
CA ARG A 100 -10.53 -21.68 4.30
C ARG A 100 -11.33 -21.12 3.11
N PHE A 101 -10.68 -20.33 2.27
CA PHE A 101 -11.32 -19.66 1.13
C PHE A 101 -11.01 -20.32 -0.23
N ASP A 102 -10.36 -21.49 -0.22
CA ASP A 102 -9.87 -22.17 -1.44
C ASP A 102 -9.10 -21.22 -2.38
N ALA A 103 -8.30 -20.33 -1.79
CA ALA A 103 -7.62 -19.26 -2.50
C ALA A 103 -6.15 -19.59 -2.74
N GLU A 104 -5.67 -19.39 -3.97
CA GLU A 104 -4.25 -19.62 -4.30
C GLU A 104 -3.33 -18.65 -3.53
N LYS A 105 -3.79 -17.43 -3.25
CA LYS A 105 -3.03 -16.41 -2.52
C LYS A 105 -3.94 -15.62 -1.57
N VAL A 106 -3.31 -14.79 -0.74
CA VAL A 106 -3.98 -13.78 0.10
C VAL A 106 -3.43 -12.39 -0.21
N ASN A 107 -4.13 -11.35 0.22
CA ASN A 107 -3.61 -10.00 0.33
C ASN A 107 -3.29 -9.69 1.81
N LEU A 108 -2.31 -8.81 2.06
CA LEU A 108 -1.97 -8.38 3.42
C LEU A 108 -2.20 -6.88 3.59
N VAL A 109 -2.78 -6.47 4.73
CA VAL A 109 -2.80 -5.08 5.18
C VAL A 109 -2.20 -5.02 6.58
N GLY A 110 -0.98 -4.50 6.71
CA GLY A 110 -0.32 -4.33 8.00
C GLY A 110 -0.43 -2.90 8.51
N HIS A 111 -0.93 -2.71 9.73
CA HIS A 111 -0.89 -1.41 10.40
C HIS A 111 0.31 -1.33 11.34
N SER A 112 1.08 -0.24 11.30
CA SER A 112 2.17 0.02 12.22
C SER A 112 3.15 -1.17 12.30
N LEU A 113 3.40 -1.71 13.50
CA LEU A 113 4.20 -2.93 13.70
C LEU A 113 3.71 -4.12 12.86
N GLY A 114 2.40 -4.25 12.62
CA GLY A 114 1.83 -5.32 11.79
C GLY A 114 2.38 -5.32 10.37
N GLY A 115 2.74 -4.15 9.84
CA GLY A 115 3.43 -4.04 8.56
C GLY A 115 4.87 -4.55 8.59
N ILE A 116 5.60 -4.38 9.71
CA ILE A 116 6.94 -4.95 9.88
C ILE A 116 6.86 -6.48 10.00
N ILE A 117 5.86 -7.00 10.72
CA ILE A 117 5.58 -8.43 10.82
C ILE A 117 5.30 -9.03 9.42
N ALA A 118 4.40 -8.41 8.67
CA ALA A 118 4.09 -8.80 7.30
C ALA A 118 5.33 -8.74 6.39
N ARG A 119 6.10 -7.66 6.46
CA ARG A 119 7.33 -7.50 5.68
C ARG A 119 8.36 -8.57 5.99
N TYR A 120 8.56 -8.93 7.26
CA TYR A 120 9.46 -10.02 7.65
C TYR A 120 9.00 -11.37 7.09
N TYR A 121 7.70 -11.68 7.20
CA TYR A 121 7.14 -12.90 6.60
C TYR A 121 7.39 -12.96 5.08
N LEU A 122 7.14 -11.86 4.38
CA LEU A 122 7.33 -11.77 2.93
C LEU A 122 8.79 -11.98 2.52
N GLN A 123 9.71 -11.26 3.16
CA GLN A 123 11.12 -11.23 2.77
C GLN A 123 11.91 -12.45 3.26
N LYS A 124 11.69 -12.88 4.52
CA LYS A 124 12.56 -13.86 5.19
C LYS A 124 11.96 -15.26 5.28
N LEU A 125 10.63 -15.37 5.25
CA LEU A 125 9.93 -16.66 5.39
C LEU A 125 9.31 -17.15 4.07
N GLY A 126 9.63 -16.50 2.95
CA GLY A 126 9.13 -16.90 1.63
C GLY A 126 7.65 -16.58 1.41
N GLY A 127 7.07 -15.69 2.21
CA GLY A 127 5.65 -15.34 2.15
C GLY A 127 5.20 -14.76 0.81
N TRP A 128 6.13 -14.19 0.03
CA TRP A 128 5.85 -13.68 -1.33
C TRP A 128 5.26 -14.74 -2.28
N LYS A 129 5.44 -16.04 -2.01
CA LYS A 129 4.85 -17.12 -2.81
C LYS A 129 3.33 -17.23 -2.63
N TYR A 130 2.83 -16.83 -1.45
CA TYR A 130 1.46 -17.04 -1.01
C TYR A 130 0.67 -15.73 -0.86
N VAL A 131 1.33 -14.60 -1.07
CA VAL A 131 0.73 -13.28 -0.97
C VAL A 131 0.75 -12.62 -2.34
N HIS A 132 -0.41 -12.15 -2.80
CA HIS A 132 -0.56 -11.46 -4.08
C HIS A 132 -0.02 -10.02 -3.98
N ARG A 133 -0.52 -9.23 -3.01
CA ARG A 133 -0.12 -7.85 -2.76
C ARG A 133 -0.11 -7.53 -1.26
N ALA A 134 0.67 -6.53 -0.87
CA ALA A 134 0.75 -6.07 0.52
C ALA A 134 0.62 -4.55 0.66
N VAL A 135 -0.21 -4.10 1.59
CA VAL A 135 -0.35 -2.69 1.98
C VAL A 135 0.16 -2.50 3.41
N TYR A 136 0.85 -1.38 3.62
CA TYR A 136 1.40 -0.96 4.90
C TYR A 136 0.79 0.39 5.28
N LEU A 137 0.07 0.44 6.41
CA LEU A 137 -0.55 1.67 6.94
C LEU A 137 0.30 2.21 8.09
N GLY A 138 0.96 3.35 7.89
CA GLY A 138 1.84 3.98 8.89
C GLY A 138 2.90 3.04 9.45
N THR A 139 3.48 2.20 8.61
CA THR A 139 4.47 1.22 9.06
C THR A 139 5.84 1.88 9.17
N PRO A 140 6.52 1.86 10.33
CA PRO A 140 7.83 2.49 10.50
C PRO A 140 8.94 1.63 9.88
N HIS A 141 9.05 1.60 8.55
CA HIS A 141 10.03 0.79 7.82
C HIS A 141 11.49 1.10 8.17
N LYS A 142 11.78 2.32 8.63
CA LYS A 142 13.12 2.76 9.07
C LYS A 142 13.23 2.87 10.59
N GLY A 143 12.20 2.43 11.31
CA GLY A 143 12.12 2.47 12.77
C GLY A 143 11.60 3.79 13.30
N VAL A 144 11.34 3.85 14.59
CA VAL A 144 10.66 4.99 15.21
C VAL A 144 11.26 5.30 16.57
N TYR A 145 11.59 6.57 16.81
CA TYR A 145 12.22 6.96 18.07
C TYR A 145 11.32 6.73 19.28
N TRP A 146 10.00 6.88 19.13
CA TRP A 146 9.03 6.59 20.18
C TRP A 146 9.04 5.12 20.65
N ALA A 147 9.66 4.20 19.92
CA ALA A 147 9.84 2.82 20.37
C ALA A 147 10.69 2.71 21.65
N VAL A 148 11.39 3.76 22.08
CA VAL A 148 12.07 3.83 23.39
C VAL A 148 11.12 3.62 24.57
N PHE A 149 9.84 3.98 24.44
CA PHE A 149 8.83 3.71 25.48
C PHE A 149 8.38 2.24 25.50
N GLY A 150 8.73 1.47 24.47
CA GLY A 150 8.49 0.04 24.37
C GLY A 150 9.70 -0.83 24.75
N LEU A 151 10.77 -0.28 25.34
CA LEU A 151 12.01 -1.03 25.60
C LEU A 151 11.84 -2.28 26.48
N ALA A 152 10.80 -2.34 27.31
CA ALA A 152 10.47 -3.53 28.10
C ALA A 152 10.08 -4.73 27.22
N THR A 153 9.60 -4.49 26.00
CA THR A 153 9.12 -5.52 25.09
C THR A 153 10.13 -5.80 23.97
N LYS A 154 10.07 -7.00 23.38
CA LYS A 154 10.97 -7.36 22.27
C LYS A 154 10.64 -6.56 21.01
N ALA A 155 9.36 -6.43 20.68
CA ALA A 155 8.90 -5.66 19.54
C ALA A 155 9.32 -4.18 19.63
N GLY A 156 9.22 -3.55 20.80
CA GLY A 156 9.66 -2.17 20.99
C GLY A 156 11.15 -2.00 20.68
N ARG A 157 12.00 -2.87 21.23
CA ARG A 157 13.44 -2.87 20.91
C ARG A 157 13.72 -3.10 19.43
N GLN A 158 12.96 -3.99 18.79
CA GLN A 158 13.08 -4.29 17.36
C GLN A 158 12.60 -3.15 16.45
N LEU A 159 11.77 -2.23 16.94
CA LEU A 159 11.28 -1.06 16.20
C LEU A 159 12.17 0.18 16.33
N LEU A 160 13.20 0.16 17.18
CA LEU A 160 14.15 1.27 17.26
C LEU A 160 14.86 1.46 15.91
N PRO A 161 15.15 2.72 15.52
CA PRO A 161 15.98 2.98 14.35
C PRO A 161 17.30 2.22 14.43
N ASN A 162 17.75 1.69 13.30
CA ASN A 162 18.96 0.87 13.18
C ASN A 162 18.97 -0.42 14.03
N SER A 163 17.83 -0.94 14.48
CA SER A 163 17.78 -2.29 15.05
C SER A 163 18.26 -3.33 14.04
N ASP A 164 18.82 -4.45 14.52
CA ASP A 164 19.30 -5.54 13.65
C ASP A 164 18.19 -6.03 12.70
N LEU A 165 16.96 -6.13 13.21
CA LEU A 165 15.78 -6.51 12.42
C LEU A 165 15.55 -5.56 11.25
N LEU A 166 15.53 -4.24 11.50
CA LEU A 166 15.24 -3.26 10.46
C LEU A 166 16.40 -3.11 9.48
N GLN A 167 17.65 -3.21 9.95
CA GLN A 167 18.81 -3.29 9.08
C GLN A 167 18.72 -4.51 8.16
N GLU A 168 18.39 -5.68 8.69
CA GLU A 168 18.23 -6.92 7.91
C GLU A 168 17.13 -6.81 6.85
N LEU A 169 16.01 -6.17 7.18
CA LEU A 169 14.90 -5.96 6.23
C LEU A 169 15.24 -4.91 5.17
N ASN A 170 15.93 -3.82 5.57
CA ASN A 170 16.29 -2.74 4.68
C ASN A 170 17.46 -3.11 3.76
N ASN A 171 18.39 -3.96 4.20
CA ASN A 171 19.52 -4.37 3.37
C ASN A 171 19.23 -5.59 2.48
N ASP A 172 17.99 -6.10 2.50
CA ASP A 172 17.59 -7.25 1.69
C ASP A 172 17.47 -6.88 0.20
N PRO A 173 18.30 -7.43 -0.71
CA PRO A 173 18.24 -7.11 -2.14
C PRO A 173 17.02 -7.71 -2.85
N SER A 174 16.33 -8.66 -2.22
CA SER A 174 15.13 -9.30 -2.77
C SER A 174 13.83 -8.59 -2.39
N ARG A 175 13.89 -7.56 -1.55
CA ARG A 175 12.72 -6.79 -1.09
C ARG A 175 11.90 -6.26 -2.28
N CYS A 176 10.58 -6.45 -2.23
CA CYS A 176 9.62 -6.12 -3.29
C CYS A 176 9.88 -6.72 -4.69
N LYS A 177 10.92 -7.56 -4.90
CA LYS A 177 11.24 -8.10 -6.24
C LYS A 177 10.14 -9.01 -6.79
N ASN A 178 9.52 -9.79 -5.91
CA ASN A 178 8.52 -10.79 -6.26
C ASN A 178 7.09 -10.42 -5.80
N ILE A 179 6.91 -9.23 -5.23
CA ILE A 179 5.63 -8.81 -4.66
C ILE A 179 5.47 -7.30 -4.75
N LYS A 180 4.27 -6.86 -5.13
CA LYS A 180 3.92 -5.44 -5.14
C LYS A 180 3.54 -4.99 -3.73
N CYS A 181 4.07 -3.85 -3.33
CA CYS A 181 3.82 -3.27 -2.02
C CYS A 181 3.37 -1.81 -2.14
N LEU A 182 2.43 -1.39 -1.29
CA LEU A 182 2.01 -0.01 -1.11
C LEU A 182 2.22 0.41 0.34
N SER A 183 2.97 1.48 0.58
CA SER A 183 3.03 2.17 1.86
C SER A 183 2.12 3.39 1.82
N VAL A 184 1.21 3.48 2.79
CA VAL A 184 0.35 4.64 3.03
C VAL A 184 0.84 5.33 4.28
N ILE A 185 1.22 6.59 4.12
CA ILE A 185 1.88 7.42 5.13
C ILE A 185 0.96 8.59 5.46
N SER A 186 0.95 9.06 6.71
CA SER A 186 0.32 10.33 7.07
C SER A 186 1.37 11.36 7.48
N ASN A 187 1.21 12.59 7.01
CA ASN A 187 2.02 13.72 7.48
C ASN A 187 1.67 14.14 8.92
N PHE A 188 0.53 13.68 9.44
CA PHE A 188 0.05 13.93 10.79
C PHE A 188 0.25 12.72 11.71
N ASP A 189 1.03 11.72 11.29
CA ASP A 189 1.36 10.56 12.12
C ASP A 189 2.20 11.01 13.33
N GLU A 190 1.58 10.99 14.51
CA GLU A 190 2.19 11.38 15.78
C GLU A 190 3.12 10.30 16.35
N MET A 191 3.00 9.06 15.88
CA MET A 191 3.77 7.92 16.36
C MET A 191 4.99 7.69 15.46
N VAL A 192 4.84 7.65 14.14
CA VAL A 192 5.94 7.43 13.19
C VAL A 192 6.58 8.77 12.84
N VAL A 193 7.42 9.26 13.75
CA VAL A 193 8.20 10.48 13.58
C VAL A 193 9.70 10.14 13.51
N PRO A 194 10.43 10.56 12.47
CA PRO A 194 9.96 11.31 11.29
C PRO A 194 9.07 10.47 10.34
N HIS A 195 8.11 11.13 9.67
CA HIS A 195 7.14 10.47 8.76
C HIS A 195 7.81 9.75 7.59
N ASN A 196 9.01 10.19 7.19
CA ASN A 196 9.81 9.53 6.15
C ASN A 196 10.26 8.11 6.54
N SER A 197 10.15 7.73 7.83
CA SER A 197 10.31 6.35 8.26
C SER A 197 9.24 5.42 7.67
N GLY A 198 8.08 5.98 7.31
CA GLY A 198 7.02 5.28 6.59
C GLY A 198 7.32 4.99 5.13
N ILE A 199 8.39 5.56 4.55
CA ILE A 199 8.71 5.36 3.14
C ILE A 199 9.31 3.96 2.94
N LEU A 200 8.67 3.18 2.06
CA LEU A 200 9.18 1.91 1.57
C LEU A 200 9.87 2.13 0.23
N ASP A 201 11.21 2.15 0.22
CA ASP A 201 11.98 2.51 -0.97
C ASP A 201 11.75 1.59 -2.18
N CYS A 202 11.25 0.37 -1.98
CA CYS A 202 11.03 -0.63 -3.04
C CYS A 202 9.58 -0.75 -3.53
N GLY A 203 8.65 0.03 -2.95
CA GLY A 203 7.22 -0.06 -3.25
C GLY A 203 6.59 1.28 -3.60
N TYR A 204 5.29 1.26 -3.89
CA TYR A 204 4.50 2.46 -4.03
C TYR A 204 4.39 3.18 -2.70
N ASN A 205 4.44 4.51 -2.71
CA ASN A 205 4.24 5.32 -1.51
C ASN A 205 3.15 6.35 -1.78
N LYS A 206 2.14 6.42 -0.90
CA LYS A 206 1.08 7.42 -0.94
C LYS A 206 1.03 8.16 0.39
N ILE A 207 0.98 9.50 0.31
CA ILE A 207 0.92 10.36 1.49
C ILE A 207 -0.50 10.91 1.62
N VAL A 208 -1.13 10.65 2.76
CA VAL A 208 -2.42 11.21 3.14
C VAL A 208 -2.19 12.63 3.68
N ASN A 209 -2.55 13.63 2.88
CA ASN A 209 -2.58 15.04 3.27
C ASN A 209 -3.94 15.43 3.87
N TRP A 210 -4.31 14.79 4.98
CA TRP A 210 -5.49 15.09 5.80
C TRP A 210 -5.10 14.88 7.27
N PRO A 211 -5.66 15.62 8.25
CA PRO A 211 -5.30 15.51 9.68
C PRO A 211 -5.72 14.16 10.29
N ILE A 212 -5.02 13.10 9.90
CA ILE A 212 -5.24 11.73 10.31
C ILE A 212 -3.98 11.27 11.05
N GLY A 213 -4.11 11.04 12.35
CA GLY A 213 -3.04 10.48 13.16
C GLY A 213 -2.74 9.01 12.86
N HIS A 214 -1.78 8.44 13.57
CA HIS A 214 -1.32 7.07 13.43
C HIS A 214 -2.45 6.04 13.54
N TRP A 215 -3.28 6.20 14.56
CA TRP A 215 -4.44 5.36 14.83
C TRP A 215 -5.62 5.72 13.93
N GLY A 216 -5.63 6.93 13.37
CA GLY A 216 -6.66 7.40 12.46
C GLY A 216 -6.61 6.75 11.07
N MET A 217 -5.45 6.23 10.65
CA MET A 217 -5.26 5.75 9.27
C MET A 217 -6.18 4.58 8.91
N VAL A 218 -6.51 3.71 9.85
CA VAL A 218 -7.46 2.62 9.63
C VAL A 218 -8.90 3.11 9.43
N PHE A 219 -9.19 4.37 9.76
CA PHE A 219 -10.49 5.02 9.56
C PHE A 219 -10.52 5.92 8.31
N SER A 220 -9.41 6.01 7.57
CA SER A 220 -9.32 6.89 6.41
C SER A 220 -10.00 6.28 5.19
N ASN A 221 -11.13 6.84 4.77
CA ASN A 221 -11.77 6.47 3.50
C ASN A 221 -10.83 6.60 2.30
N LYS A 222 -9.93 7.59 2.33
CA LYS A 222 -8.94 7.79 1.27
C LYS A 222 -7.90 6.67 1.24
N ALA A 223 -7.41 6.24 2.41
CA ALA A 223 -6.50 5.11 2.50
C ALA A 223 -7.19 3.80 2.07
N ILE A 224 -8.45 3.61 2.47
CA ILE A 224 -9.28 2.46 2.08
C ILE A 224 -9.46 2.41 0.56
N ALA A 225 -9.82 3.52 -0.07
CA ALA A 225 -9.96 3.59 -1.53
C ALA A 225 -8.65 3.21 -2.24
N TRP A 226 -7.49 3.67 -1.73
CA TRP A 226 -6.20 3.26 -2.28
C TRP A 226 -5.88 1.79 -2.04
N ILE A 227 -6.28 1.20 -0.91
CA ILE A 227 -6.14 -0.24 -0.67
C ILE A 227 -6.94 -1.02 -1.71
N VAL A 228 -8.20 -0.66 -1.92
CA VAL A 228 -9.08 -1.31 -2.91
C VAL A 228 -8.48 -1.21 -4.30
N ASP A 229 -8.17 0.01 -4.75
CA ASP A 229 -7.57 0.26 -6.07
C ASP A 229 -6.25 -0.51 -6.25
N PHE A 230 -5.45 -0.63 -5.19
CA PHE A 230 -4.18 -1.35 -5.23
C PHE A 230 -4.39 -2.85 -5.34
N PHE A 231 -5.34 -3.44 -4.60
CA PHE A 231 -5.66 -4.86 -4.68
C PHE A 231 -6.37 -5.25 -5.98
N ASP A 232 -7.20 -4.36 -6.53
CA ASP A 232 -7.86 -4.53 -7.82
C ASP A 232 -6.92 -4.25 -9.03
N GLY A 233 -5.64 -3.94 -8.79
CA GLY A 233 -4.66 -3.77 -9.87
C GLY A 233 -4.67 -2.42 -10.58
N LEU A 234 -5.49 -1.45 -10.15
CA LEU A 234 -5.64 -0.15 -10.81
C LEU A 234 -4.37 0.73 -10.75
N PHE A 235 -3.48 0.47 -9.79
CA PHE A 235 -2.19 1.16 -9.72
C PHE A 235 -1.27 0.76 -10.87
N ASP A 236 -1.33 -0.50 -11.30
CA ASP A 236 -0.48 -1.02 -12.38
C ASP A 236 -0.87 -0.38 -13.71
N ILE A 237 -2.17 -0.26 -13.94
CA ILE A 237 -2.74 0.41 -15.11
C ILE A 237 -2.27 1.87 -15.18
N ARG A 238 -2.28 2.59 -14.06
CA ARG A 238 -1.82 3.99 -14.03
C ARG A 238 -0.33 4.10 -14.35
N GLU A 239 0.50 3.18 -13.89
CA GLU A 239 1.92 3.15 -14.28
C GLU A 239 2.11 2.80 -15.75
N ASP A 240 1.36 1.84 -16.28
CA ASP A 240 1.40 1.50 -17.70
C ASP A 240 0.94 2.70 -18.56
N PHE A 241 -0.09 3.44 -18.16
CA PHE A 241 -0.52 4.66 -18.84
C PHE A 241 0.51 5.79 -18.75
N VAL A 242 1.16 6.00 -17.60
CA VAL A 242 2.24 6.98 -17.47
C VAL A 242 3.43 6.56 -18.34
N GLY A 243 3.82 5.28 -18.32
CA GLY A 243 4.89 4.75 -19.16
C GLY A 243 4.57 4.73 -20.67
N VAL A 244 3.28 4.66 -21.05
CA VAL A 244 2.82 4.81 -22.45
C VAL A 244 2.79 6.28 -22.85
N ASN A 245 2.40 7.20 -21.95
CA ASN A 245 2.39 8.64 -22.21
C ASN A 245 3.81 9.21 -22.29
N GLU A 246 4.76 8.71 -21.50
CA GLU A 246 6.19 9.05 -21.66
C GLU A 246 6.80 8.45 -22.94
N LYS A 247 6.22 7.37 -23.49
CA LYS A 247 6.65 6.77 -24.77
C LYS A 247 6.04 7.43 -26.02
N ARG A 248 5.22 8.47 -25.88
CA ARG A 248 4.72 9.28 -27.01
C ARG A 248 5.34 10.68 -27.04
N ASP A 249 6.65 10.76 -26.87
CA ASP A 249 7.43 11.90 -27.35
C ASP A 249 8.90 11.48 -27.50
N ILE A 250 9.18 10.66 -28.51
CA ILE A 250 10.55 10.47 -29.01
C ILE A 250 10.55 10.59 -30.53
N SER A 251 10.15 11.76 -31.02
CA SER A 251 10.70 12.32 -32.26
C SER A 251 11.48 13.57 -31.89
N GLY A 252 12.76 13.40 -31.55
CA GLY A 252 13.65 14.54 -31.28
C GLY A 252 14.92 14.16 -30.54
N ASN A 253 15.94 13.73 -31.28
CA ASN A 253 17.38 13.80 -31.00
C ASN A 253 17.89 13.63 -29.54
N GLY A 254 18.70 12.59 -29.33
CA GLY A 254 19.79 12.66 -28.34
C GLY A 254 20.16 11.36 -27.64
N GLU A 255 20.99 10.55 -28.28
CA GLU A 255 22.01 9.66 -27.71
C GLU A 255 21.59 8.57 -26.68
N LEU A 256 21.44 7.36 -27.22
CA LEU A 256 21.45 6.09 -26.50
C LEU A 256 22.82 5.84 -25.85
N CYS A 257 22.84 5.70 -24.52
CA CYS A 257 23.95 5.07 -23.81
C CYS A 257 23.95 3.56 -24.11
N HIS A 258 24.93 3.12 -24.91
CA HIS A 258 25.23 1.70 -25.15
C HIS A 258 25.97 1.08 -23.96
N GLU A 259 25.50 -0.07 -23.46
CA GLU A 259 26.34 -1.02 -22.70
C GLU A 259 27.18 -1.88 -23.67
N PRO A 260 28.43 -2.25 -23.29
CA PRO A 260 29.35 -2.95 -24.18
C PRO A 260 29.23 -4.47 -24.04
N GLY A 261 29.07 -5.18 -25.16
CA GLY A 261 28.85 -6.62 -25.15
C GLY A 261 29.18 -7.39 -26.43
N LYS A 262 30.47 -7.41 -26.80
CA LYS A 262 31.20 -8.55 -27.42
C LYS A 262 30.80 -9.13 -28.80
N ARG A 263 31.88 -9.43 -29.56
CA ARG A 263 32.09 -10.42 -30.66
C ARG A 263 31.71 -9.95 -32.07
N LEU A 264 32.45 -10.25 -33.14
CA LEU A 264 33.80 -10.74 -33.42
C LEU A 264 33.87 -10.75 -34.97
N ILE A 265 35.06 -10.50 -35.55
CA ILE A 265 35.50 -10.93 -36.90
C ILE A 265 34.95 -10.14 -38.10
N GLN A 266 35.85 -9.43 -38.80
CA GLN A 266 36.18 -9.79 -40.19
C GLN A 266 37.57 -9.26 -40.58
N LYS A 267 38.43 -10.20 -40.99
CA LYS A 267 39.58 -9.97 -41.88
C LYS A 267 39.07 -9.29 -43.16
N VAL A 268 39.90 -8.49 -43.84
CA VAL A 268 40.30 -8.67 -45.26
C VAL A 268 41.38 -7.63 -45.59
N ASN A 269 42.50 -8.16 -46.11
CA ASN A 269 43.61 -7.56 -46.87
C ASN A 269 44.50 -6.50 -46.23
#